data_AF-A6NZZ4-F1
#
_entry.id   AF-A6NZZ4-F1
#
_cell.length_a   1.000
_cell.length_b   1.000
_cell.length_c   1.000
_cell.angle_alpha   90.00
_cell.angle_beta   90.00
_cell.angle_gamma   90.00
#
_symmetry.space_group_name_H-M   'P 1'
#
loop_
_entity.id
_entity.type
_entity.pdbx_description
1 polymer ?
#
loop_
_entity_poly.entity_id
_entity_poly.type
_entity_poly.pdbx_seq_one_letter_code
_entity_poly.pdbx_strand_id
1 'polypeptide(L)'
;MKHDLTTRKYERRARKLYALFSCLVLALTVMVVPAFAADDPLTVVNNLSEFIFSLIRAIGLILLGFGVLQLGLSLKSHDPSQRANGMLTIAGGIVITFTKEILTLITG
;
A
#
# COMPACT_ATOMS: atom_id res chain seq x y z
N MET A 1 -34.55 -3.51 4.89
CA MET A 1 -33.70 -4.72 4.99
C MET A 1 -33.18 -5.25 3.64
N LYS A 2 -33.95 -5.26 2.54
CA LYS A 2 -33.43 -5.68 1.20
C LYS A 2 -32.37 -4.73 0.61
N HIS A 3 -32.45 -3.44 0.92
CA HIS A 3 -31.56 -2.42 0.38
C HIS A 3 -30.12 -2.46 0.96
N ASP A 4 -29.90 -3.06 2.14
CA ASP A 4 -28.57 -3.23 2.75
C ASP A 4 -27.76 -4.41 2.16
N LEU A 5 -28.47 -5.45 1.72
CA LEU A 5 -27.87 -6.67 1.18
C LEU A 5 -27.27 -6.44 -0.21
N THR A 6 -27.85 -5.54 -0.99
CA THR A 6 -27.36 -5.16 -2.33
C THR A 6 -26.08 -4.32 -2.24
N THR A 7 -26.01 -3.35 -1.33
CA THR A 7 -24.82 -2.50 -1.09
C THR A 7 -23.62 -3.33 -0.61
N ARG A 8 -23.82 -4.24 0.35
CA ARG A 8 -22.78 -5.15 0.86
C ARG A 8 -22.16 -6.06 -0.22
N LYS A 9 -22.98 -6.52 -1.18
CA LYS A 9 -22.50 -7.32 -2.32
C LYS A 9 -21.71 -6.49 -3.32
N TYR A 10 -22.15 -5.24 -3.56
CA TYR A 10 -21.47 -4.31 -4.45
C TYR A 10 -20.08 -3.93 -3.93
N GLU A 11 -19.94 -3.61 -2.65
CA GLU A 11 -18.63 -3.28 -2.07
C GLU A 11 -17.63 -4.45 -2.10
N ARG A 12 -18.09 -5.70 -1.89
CA ARG A 12 -17.22 -6.88 -2.00
C ARG A 12 -16.77 -7.12 -3.43
N ARG A 13 -17.64 -6.88 -4.42
CA ARG A 13 -17.27 -6.95 -5.84
C ARG A 13 -16.32 -5.82 -6.23
N ALA A 14 -16.58 -4.59 -5.81
CA ALA A 14 -15.72 -3.45 -6.05
C ALA A 14 -14.33 -3.67 -5.46
N ARG A 15 -14.23 -4.09 -4.18
CA ARG A 15 -12.94 -4.43 -3.55
C ARG A 15 -12.18 -5.52 -4.30
N LYS A 16 -12.88 -6.57 -4.76
CA LYS A 16 -12.25 -7.62 -5.57
C LYS A 16 -11.79 -7.08 -6.93
N LEU A 17 -12.57 -6.22 -7.57
CA LEU A 17 -12.23 -5.64 -8.86
C LEU A 17 -11.03 -4.69 -8.74
N TYR A 18 -11.00 -3.85 -7.69
CA TYR A 18 -9.85 -2.99 -7.37
C TYR A 18 -8.61 -3.83 -7.04
N ALA A 19 -8.74 -4.89 -6.25
CA ALA A 19 -7.63 -5.78 -5.95
C ALA A 19 -7.11 -6.52 -7.20
N LEU A 20 -8.02 -6.95 -8.09
CA LEU A 20 -7.66 -7.58 -9.36
C LEU A 20 -6.98 -6.57 -10.30
N PHE A 21 -7.50 -5.35 -10.36
CA PHE A 21 -6.99 -4.28 -11.20
C PHE A 21 -5.61 -3.81 -10.70
N SER A 22 -5.44 -3.63 -9.40
CA SER A 22 -4.13 -3.33 -8.82
C SER A 22 -3.15 -4.47 -9.07
N CYS A 23 -3.58 -5.73 -8.95
CA CYS A 23 -2.75 -6.90 -9.25
C CYS A 23 -2.38 -7.00 -10.73
N LEU A 24 -3.30 -6.66 -11.64
CA LEU A 24 -3.06 -6.61 -13.07
C LEU A 24 -2.12 -5.48 -13.47
N VAL A 25 -2.31 -4.29 -12.94
CA VAL A 25 -1.41 -3.15 -13.15
C VAL A 25 -0.02 -3.48 -12.63
N LEU A 26 0.07 -4.07 -11.44
CA LEU A 26 1.30 -4.60 -10.85
C LEU A 26 1.99 -5.61 -11.77
N ALA A 27 1.26 -6.64 -12.20
CA ALA A 27 1.79 -7.69 -13.06
C ALA A 27 2.25 -7.14 -14.42
N LEU A 28 1.49 -6.21 -15.00
CA LEU A 28 1.85 -5.53 -16.24
C LEU A 28 3.10 -4.67 -16.05
N THR A 29 3.22 -3.91 -14.96
CA THR A 29 4.44 -3.14 -14.68
C THR A 29 5.67 -4.03 -14.46
N VAL A 30 5.51 -5.18 -13.79
CA VAL A 30 6.60 -6.16 -13.61
C VAL A 30 7.02 -6.79 -14.94
N MET A 31 6.08 -7.03 -15.85
CA MET A 31 6.37 -7.68 -17.14
C MET A 31 6.85 -6.71 -18.23
N VAL A 32 6.40 -5.46 -18.19
CA VAL A 32 6.71 -4.45 -19.21
C VAL A 32 8.07 -3.79 -18.97
N VAL A 33 8.45 -3.54 -17.72
CA VAL A 33 9.72 -2.86 -17.38
C VAL A 33 10.98 -3.64 -17.86
N PRO A 34 11.07 -4.98 -17.73
CA PRO A 34 12.21 -5.74 -18.24
C PRO A 34 12.24 -5.80 -19.78
N ALA A 35 11.07 -5.79 -20.42
CA ALA A 35 10.95 -5.95 -21.87
C ALA A 35 11.44 -4.72 -22.67
N PHE A 36 11.48 -3.54 -22.04
CA PHE A 36 11.98 -2.30 -22.66
C PHE A 36 13.45 -1.97 -22.35
N ALA A 37 14.18 -2.80 -21.58
CA ALA A 37 15.53 -2.51 -21.08
C ALA A 37 16.56 -3.62 -21.44
N ALA A 38 16.54 -4.09 -22.68
CA ALA A 38 17.22 -5.31 -23.12
C ALA A 38 18.77 -5.30 -23.12
N ASP A 39 19.46 -4.20 -22.78
CA ASP A 39 20.89 -4.05 -23.06
C ASP A 39 21.85 -4.20 -21.84
N ASP A 40 21.37 -4.21 -20.59
CA ASP A 40 22.25 -4.44 -19.42
C ASP A 40 21.50 -5.13 -18.24
N PRO A 41 21.87 -6.37 -17.86
CA PRO A 41 21.24 -7.11 -16.78
C PRO A 41 21.23 -6.37 -15.44
N LEU A 42 22.24 -5.55 -15.16
CA LEU A 42 22.32 -4.80 -13.92
C LEU A 42 21.26 -3.69 -13.86
N THR A 43 20.99 -3.06 -15.01
CA THR A 43 19.96 -2.03 -15.15
C THR A 43 18.56 -2.60 -14.93
N VAL A 44 18.28 -3.81 -15.42
CA VAL A 44 17.00 -4.50 -15.18
C VAL A 44 16.77 -4.76 -13.69
N VAL A 45 17.80 -5.23 -12.98
CA VAL A 45 17.73 -5.49 -11.53
C VAL A 45 17.52 -4.20 -10.74
N ASN A 46 18.18 -3.11 -11.13
CA ASN A 46 18.00 -1.80 -10.51
C ASN A 46 16.57 -1.29 -10.69
N ASN A 47 16.04 -1.30 -11.92
CA ASN A 47 14.66 -0.89 -12.20
C ASN A 47 13.62 -1.74 -11.46
N LEU A 48 13.86 -3.06 -11.36
CA LEU A 48 13.01 -3.95 -10.57
C LEU A 48 13.05 -3.58 -9.09
N SER A 49 14.24 -3.30 -8.54
CA SER A 49 14.40 -2.90 -7.14
C SER A 49 13.65 -1.59 -6.86
N GLU A 50 13.78 -0.59 -7.74
CA GLU A 50 13.03 0.66 -7.64
C GLU A 50 11.53 0.46 -7.71
N PHE A 51 11.09 -0.41 -8.61
CA PHE A 51 9.69 -0.78 -8.71
C PHE A 51 9.19 -1.43 -7.41
N ILE A 52 9.89 -2.43 -6.86
CA ILE A 52 9.52 -3.07 -5.59
C ILE A 52 9.48 -2.07 -4.43
N PHE A 53 10.46 -1.17 -4.32
CA PHE A 53 10.43 -0.10 -3.32
C PHE A 53 9.26 0.86 -3.51
N SER A 54 8.87 1.15 -4.75
CA SER A 54 7.67 1.97 -5.02
C SER A 54 6.38 1.32 -4.52
N LEU A 55 6.29 -0.02 -4.60
CA LEU A 55 5.14 -0.77 -4.07
C LEU A 55 5.09 -0.80 -2.56
N ILE A 56 6.24 -1.02 -1.92
CA ILE A 56 6.37 -0.97 -0.46
C ILE A 56 5.94 0.42 0.04
N ARG A 57 6.40 1.48 -0.63
CA ARG A 57 6.02 2.86 -0.31
C ARG A 57 4.51 3.10 -0.47
N ALA A 58 3.91 2.60 -1.55
CA ALA A 58 2.47 2.69 -1.77
C ALA A 58 1.66 1.98 -0.68
N ILE A 59 2.12 0.80 -0.21
CA ILE A 59 1.51 0.09 0.92
C ILE A 59 1.62 0.93 2.22
N GLY A 60 2.78 1.55 2.47
CA GLY A 60 2.96 2.45 3.61
C GLY A 60 1.98 3.63 3.61
N LEU A 61 1.74 4.25 2.45
CA LEU A 61 0.76 5.33 2.30
C LEU A 61 -0.69 4.87 2.54
N ILE A 62 -1.03 3.64 2.14
CA ILE A 62 -2.35 3.05 2.43
C ILE A 62 -2.52 2.80 3.93
N LEU A 63 -1.49 2.26 4.61
CA LEU A 63 -1.51 2.05 6.05
C LEU A 63 -1.61 3.38 6.81
N LEU A 64 -0.92 4.42 6.35
CA LEU A 64 -1.06 5.77 6.88
C LEU A 64 -2.50 6.28 6.78
N GLY A 65 -3.12 6.17 5.60
CA GLY A 65 -4.51 6.54 5.40
C GLY A 65 -5.46 5.77 6.34
N PHE A 66 -5.25 4.46 6.49
CA PHE A 66 -6.06 3.63 7.38
C PHE A 66 -5.85 3.96 8.86
N GLY A 67 -4.61 4.24 9.27
CA GLY A 67 -4.28 4.66 10.63
C GLY A 67 -4.92 6.00 11.00
N VAL A 68 -4.92 6.96 10.07
CA VAL A 68 -5.61 8.25 10.26
C VAL A 68 -7.12 8.05 10.40
N LEU A 69 -7.74 7.18 9.59
CA LEU A 69 -9.17 6.87 9.71
C LEU A 69 -9.50 6.23 11.06
N GLN A 70 -8.68 5.30 11.55
CA GLN A 70 -8.84 4.71 12.88
C GLN A 70 -8.70 5.76 13.98
N LEU A 71 -7.71 6.65 13.88
CA LEU A 71 -7.56 7.75 14.84
C LEU A 71 -8.75 8.72 14.81
N GLY A 72 -9.22 9.11 13.63
CA GLY A 72 -10.37 10.01 13.50
C GLY A 72 -11.65 9.44 14.11
N LEU A 73 -11.90 8.14 13.95
CA LEU A 73 -13.02 7.47 14.61
C LEU A 73 -12.83 7.37 16.13
N SER A 74 -11.60 7.13 16.58
CA SER A 74 -11.25 7.05 18.00
C SER A 74 -11.37 8.37 18.77
N LEU A 75 -11.28 9.50 18.07
CA LEU A 75 -11.55 10.82 18.64
C LEU A 75 -13.05 10.99 18.93
N LYS A 76 -13.91 10.49 18.03
CA LYS A 76 -15.37 10.51 18.20
C LYS A 76 -15.86 9.52 19.26
N SER A 77 -15.27 8.33 19.36
CA SER A 77 -15.72 7.28 20.29
C SER A 77 -15.08 7.34 21.68
N HIS A 78 -14.13 8.25 21.92
CA HIS A 78 -13.35 8.34 23.17
C HIS A 78 -12.65 7.04 23.62
N ASP A 79 -12.49 6.10 22.70
CA ASP A 79 -11.99 4.75 22.98
C ASP A 79 -10.45 4.73 22.94
N PRO A 80 -9.77 4.49 24.09
CA PRO A 80 -8.32 4.49 24.18
C PRO A 80 -7.65 3.42 23.31
N SER A 81 -8.32 2.29 23.09
CA SER A 81 -7.77 1.16 22.34
C SER A 81 -7.66 1.45 20.84
N GLN A 82 -8.66 2.13 20.28
CA GLN A 82 -8.64 2.57 18.87
C GLN A 82 -7.60 3.66 18.63
N ARG A 83 -7.35 4.52 19.63
CA ARG A 83 -6.28 5.51 19.59
C ARG A 83 -4.92 4.82 19.53
N ALA A 84 -4.68 3.86 20.42
CA ALA A 84 -3.43 3.11 20.46
C ALA A 84 -3.17 2.34 19.15
N ASN A 85 -4.17 1.61 18.66
CA ASN A 85 -4.05 0.82 17.42
C ASN A 85 -3.90 1.71 16.17
N GLY A 86 -4.61 2.83 16.11
CA GLY A 86 -4.46 3.82 15.05
C GLY A 86 -3.06 4.45 15.05
N MET A 87 -2.53 4.81 16.23
CA MET A 87 -1.18 5.36 16.36
C MET A 87 -0.10 4.34 15.94
N LEU A 88 -0.23 3.08 16.35
CA LEU A 88 0.68 2.01 15.92
C LEU A 88 0.64 1.79 14.39
N THR A 89 -0.56 1.84 13.81
CA THR A 89 -0.73 1.72 12.34
C THR A 89 -0.06 2.87 11.60
N ILE A 90 -0.16 4.09 12.13
CA ILE A 90 0.53 5.26 11.56
C ILE A 90 2.05 5.12 11.70
N ALA A 91 2.55 4.76 12.88
CA ALA A 91 3.98 4.59 13.10
C ALA A 91 4.57 3.53 12.14
N GLY A 92 3.91 2.37 12.02
CA GLY A 92 4.29 1.34 11.06
C GLY A 92 4.21 1.82 9.61
N GLY A 93 3.15 2.56 9.26
CA GLY A 93 2.97 3.13 7.93
C GLY A 93 4.08 4.11 7.54
N ILE A 94 4.51 4.98 8.47
CA ILE A 94 5.63 5.91 8.25
C ILE A 94 6.91 5.12 7.98
N VAL A 95 7.26 4.17 8.83
CA VAL A 95 8.49 3.36 8.67
C VAL A 95 8.49 2.64 7.32
N ILE A 96 7.35 2.04 6.92
CA ILE A 96 7.21 1.34 5.64
C ILE A 96 7.32 2.30 4.45
N THR A 97 6.71 3.49 4.53
CA THR A 97 6.79 4.51 3.46
C THR A 97 8.22 4.96 3.23
N PHE A 98 9.01 5.08 4.29
CA PHE A 98 10.38 5.55 4.23
C PHE A 98 11.43 4.44 4.18
N THR A 99 11.05 3.17 3.98
CA THR A 99 12.00 2.05 3.99
C THR A 99 13.12 2.20 2.95
N LYS A 100 12.84 2.73 1.75
CA LYS A 100 13.88 2.96 0.72
C LYS A 100 14.86 4.03 1.20
N GLU A 101 14.37 5.17 1.69
CA GLU A 101 15.24 6.23 2.21
C GLU A 101 16.05 5.76 3.42
N ILE A 102 15.44 5.01 4.34
CA ILE A 102 16.15 4.42 5.50
C ILE A 102 17.23 3.46 5.03
N LEU A 103 16.93 2.58 4.07
CA LEU A 103 17.90 1.62 3.55
C LEU A 103 19.09 2.35 2.92
N THR A 104 18.83 3.34 2.05
CA THR A 104 19.91 4.15 1.44
C THR A 104 20.74 4.88 2.50
N LEU A 105 20.12 5.44 3.54
CA LEU A 105 20.83 6.11 4.62
C LEU A 105 21.77 5.17 5.41
N ILE A 106 21.41 3.90 5.58
CA ILE A 106 22.26 2.93 6.29
C ILE A 106 23.27 2.23 5.39
N THR A 107 22.97 2.07 4.09
CA THR A 107 23.87 1.40 3.15
C THR A 107 24.88 2.32 2.49
N GLY A 108 24.65 3.65 2.50
CA GLY A 108 25.50 4.64 1.84
C GLY A 108 25.25 4.72 0.35
#